data_AF-U2QM39-F1
#
_entry.id   AF-U2QM39-F1
#
_cell.length_a   1.000
_cell.length_b   1.000
_cell.length_c   1.000
_cell.angle_alpha   90.00
_cell.angle_beta   90.00
_cell.angle_gamma   90.00
#
_symmetry.space_group_name_H-M   'P 1'
#
loop_
_entity.id
_entity.type
_entity.pdbx_description
1 polymer ?
#
loop_
_entity_poly.entity_id
_entity_poly.type
_entity_poly.pdbx_seq_one_letter_code
_entity_poly.pdbx_strand_id
1 'polypeptide(L)'
;MHNYYQLLRYLELPWVTELNMTNFPTSFTGMIHFEDVKRLFLINHIVLVLSIIPAGWFLRQLHQRGEEWRLIRPAQVAAVIPVFLGVMLTINFNGFFIAFHQVLFRNNDWLFDPDLDPIINALPDTFFLHCFILAFVLFELGVGWLYWRGRHAIHQA
;
A
#
# COMPACT_ATOMS: atom_id res chain seq x y z
N MET A 1 16.69 14.11 0.71
CA MET A 1 15.28 14.54 0.81
C MET A 1 14.74 15.22 -0.46
N HIS A 2 15.50 16.06 -1.19
CA HIS A 2 14.96 16.75 -2.38
C HIS A 2 14.43 15.79 -3.48
N ASN A 3 15.24 14.84 -3.96
CA ASN A 3 14.79 13.84 -4.96
C ASN A 3 13.63 12.97 -4.45
N TYR A 4 13.57 12.70 -3.15
CA TYR A 4 12.46 11.96 -2.54
C TYR A 4 11.13 12.73 -2.70
N TYR A 5 11.11 14.04 -2.45
CA TYR A 5 9.92 14.85 -2.69
C TYR A 5 9.59 15.00 -4.18
N GLN A 6 10.59 15.05 -5.07
CA GLN A 6 10.35 15.05 -6.52
C GLN A 6 9.67 13.75 -6.96
N LEU A 7 10.18 12.61 -6.49
CA LEU A 7 9.59 11.30 -6.75
C LEU A 7 8.16 11.19 -6.21
N LEU A 8 7.93 11.55 -4.94
CA LEU A 8 6.59 11.51 -4.35
C LEU A 8 5.62 12.44 -5.08
N ARG A 9 6.04 13.66 -5.46
CA ARG A 9 5.17 14.56 -6.24
C ARG A 9 4.81 13.96 -7.59
N TYR A 10 5.75 13.30 -8.24
CA TYR A 10 5.48 12.58 -9.49
C TYR A 10 4.50 11.41 -9.28
N LEU A 11 4.70 10.58 -8.26
CA LEU A 11 3.84 9.41 -8.01
C LEU A 11 2.43 9.78 -7.55
N GLU A 12 2.30 10.78 -6.66
CA GLU A 12 1.05 11.10 -5.97
C GLU A 12 0.16 12.09 -6.74
N LEU A 13 0.75 13.01 -7.52
CA LEU A 13 0.00 14.11 -8.12
C LEU A 13 -0.27 13.84 -9.61
N PRO A 14 -1.54 13.82 -10.06
CA PRO A 14 -1.88 13.53 -11.45
C PRO A 14 -1.37 14.59 -12.44
N TRP A 15 -1.21 15.84 -12.01
CA TRP A 15 -0.72 16.95 -12.85
C TRP A 15 0.81 17.03 -12.99
N VAL A 16 1.58 16.21 -12.27
CA VAL A 16 3.04 16.13 -12.42
C VAL A 16 3.36 14.99 -13.39
N THR A 17 3.44 15.28 -14.69
CA THR A 17 3.50 14.23 -15.74
C THR A 17 4.90 13.71 -16.02
N GLU A 18 5.94 14.41 -15.60
CA GLU A 18 7.33 14.06 -15.88
C GLU A 18 8.11 13.82 -14.59
N LEU A 19 8.88 12.73 -14.55
CA LEU A 19 9.81 12.45 -13.47
C LEU A 19 11.15 13.12 -13.78
N ASN A 20 11.50 14.13 -12.98
CA ASN A 20 12.78 14.82 -13.08
C ASN A 20 13.42 14.93 -11.70
N MET A 21 14.35 14.02 -11.41
CA MET A 21 15.12 13.99 -10.17
C MET A 21 16.46 14.69 -10.38
N THR A 22 16.75 15.70 -9.57
CA THR A 22 17.92 16.56 -9.75
C THR A 22 19.26 15.84 -9.59
N ASN A 23 19.37 14.83 -8.72
CA ASN A 23 20.63 14.13 -8.47
C ASN A 23 20.63 12.66 -8.89
N PHE A 24 19.48 12.13 -9.31
CA PHE A 24 19.37 10.74 -9.73
C PHE A 24 18.95 10.70 -11.19
N PRO A 25 19.88 10.40 -12.13
CA PRO A 25 19.47 10.08 -13.49
C PRO A 25 18.50 8.89 -13.47
N THR A 26 17.67 8.83 -14.51
CA THR A 26 16.69 7.76 -14.67
C THR A 26 16.80 7.27 -16.10
N SER A 27 17.05 5.98 -16.27
CA SER A 27 17.10 5.32 -17.56
C SER A 27 15.71 5.29 -18.21
N PHE A 28 15.66 4.90 -19.49
CA PHE A 28 14.37 4.76 -20.19
C PHE A 28 13.50 3.67 -19.55
N THR A 29 14.07 2.53 -19.19
CA THR A 29 13.36 1.44 -18.49
C THR A 29 12.95 1.86 -17.09
N GLY A 30 13.83 2.54 -16.35
CA GLY A 30 13.52 3.10 -15.03
C GLY A 30 12.33 4.06 -15.07
N MET A 31 12.27 4.91 -16.10
CA MET A 31 11.16 5.83 -16.33
C MET A 31 9.85 5.09 -16.59
N ILE A 32 9.85 4.06 -17.44
CA ILE A 32 8.65 3.23 -17.71
C ILE A 32 8.15 2.59 -16.41
N HIS A 33 9.05 2.03 -15.61
CA HIS A 33 8.67 1.42 -14.34
C HIS A 33 8.01 2.44 -13.39
N PHE A 34 8.59 3.64 -13.23
CA PHE A 34 7.98 4.67 -12.39
C PHE A 34 6.64 5.17 -12.94
N GLU A 35 6.45 5.19 -14.26
CA GLU A 35 5.14 5.50 -14.86
C GLU A 35 4.09 4.44 -14.51
N ASP A 36 4.44 3.16 -14.60
CA ASP A 36 3.55 2.06 -14.21
C ASP A 36 3.21 2.12 -12.71
N VAL A 37 4.19 2.41 -11.84
CA VAL A 37 3.96 2.62 -10.41
C VAL A 37 3.04 3.83 -10.16
N LYS A 38 3.25 4.95 -10.87
CA LYS A 38 2.37 6.13 -10.78
C LYS A 38 0.92 5.77 -11.10
N ARG A 39 0.67 4.98 -12.15
CA ARG A 39 -0.69 4.53 -12.50
C ARG A 39 -1.33 3.76 -11.34
N LEU A 40 -0.59 2.86 -10.69
CA LEU A 40 -1.07 2.13 -9.52
C LEU A 40 -1.40 3.07 -8.35
N PHE A 41 -0.56 4.08 -8.08
CA PHE A 41 -0.84 5.10 -7.06
C PHE A 41 -2.14 5.84 -7.36
N LEU A 42 -2.33 6.33 -8.58
CA LEU A 42 -3.55 7.06 -8.97
C LEU A 42 -4.80 6.18 -8.90
N ILE A 43 -4.71 4.91 -9.32
CA ILE A 43 -5.79 3.94 -9.16
C ILE A 43 -6.13 3.76 -7.66
N ASN A 44 -5.13 3.63 -6.80
CA ASN A 44 -5.33 3.51 -5.36
C ASN A 44 -6.06 4.72 -4.77
N HIS A 45 -5.75 5.94 -5.22
CA HIS A 45 -6.48 7.16 -4.80
C HIS A 45 -7.95 7.12 -5.21
N ILE A 46 -8.24 6.68 -6.44
CA ILE A 46 -9.61 6.54 -6.92
C ILE A 46 -10.36 5.51 -6.06
N VAL A 47 -9.76 4.35 -5.82
CA VAL A 47 -10.35 3.30 -4.95
C VAL A 47 -10.59 3.84 -3.54
N LEU A 48 -9.66 4.59 -2.97
CA LEU A 48 -9.81 5.20 -1.65
C LEU A 48 -11.01 6.15 -1.61
N VAL A 49 -11.10 7.09 -2.55
CA VAL A 49 -12.21 8.07 -2.60
C VAL A 49 -13.56 7.37 -2.78
N LEU A 50 -13.63 6.38 -3.67
CA LEU A 50 -14.86 5.64 -3.95
C LEU A 50 -15.28 4.72 -2.79
N SER A 51 -14.34 4.24 -1.98
CA SER A 51 -14.62 3.32 -0.87
C SER A 51 -14.83 4.02 0.48
N ILE A 52 -14.14 5.13 0.75
CA ILE A 52 -14.17 5.78 2.08
C ILE A 52 -15.54 6.35 2.43
N ILE A 53 -16.25 6.94 1.46
CA ILE A 53 -17.58 7.52 1.65
C ILE A 53 -18.63 6.44 2.01
N PRO A 54 -18.82 5.39 1.20
CA PRO A 54 -19.78 4.34 1.55
C PRO A 54 -19.37 3.57 2.82
N ALA A 55 -18.07 3.36 3.06
CA ALA A 55 -17.59 2.74 4.29
C ALA A 55 -17.98 3.58 5.53
N GLY A 56 -17.72 4.89 5.50
CA GLY A 56 -18.11 5.80 6.58
C GLY A 56 -19.63 5.84 6.82
N TRP A 57 -20.42 5.86 5.75
CA TRP A 57 -21.88 5.82 5.84
C TRP A 57 -22.40 4.51 6.44
N PHE A 58 -21.83 3.37 6.01
CA PHE A 58 -22.18 2.05 6.55
C PHE A 58 -21.84 1.93 8.04
N LEU A 59 -20.64 2.35 8.44
CA LEU A 59 -20.23 2.35 9.85
C LEU A 59 -21.13 3.24 10.71
N ARG A 60 -21.51 4.42 10.20
CA ARG A 60 -22.45 5.32 10.89
C ARG A 60 -23.82 4.67 11.09
N GLN A 61 -24.34 3.97 10.08
CA GLN A 61 -25.62 3.28 10.19
C GLN A 61 -25.59 2.13 11.19
N LEU A 62 -24.53 1.32 11.20
CA LEU A 62 -24.38 0.25 12.19
C LEU A 62 -24.36 0.82 13.60
N HIS A 63 -23.63 1.91 13.81
CA HIS A 63 -23.56 2.57 15.12
C HIS A 63 -24.93 3.12 15.56
N GLN A 64 -25.66 3.81 14.66
CA GLN A 64 -27.00 4.33 14.97
C GLN A 64 -28.03 3.24 15.29
N ARG A 65 -27.85 2.03 14.74
CA ARG A 65 -28.74 0.88 14.97
C ARG A 65 -28.28 -0.03 16.11
N GLY A 66 -27.12 0.24 16.73
CA GLY A 66 -26.51 -0.67 17.70
C GLY A 66 -26.05 -2.02 17.09
N GLU A 67 -25.85 -2.08 15.77
CA GLU A 67 -25.54 -3.32 15.03
C GLU A 67 -24.05 -3.50 14.75
N GLU A 68 -23.16 -2.83 15.49
CA GLU A 68 -21.71 -2.88 15.27
C GLU A 68 -21.12 -4.29 15.42
N TRP A 69 -21.81 -5.19 16.14
CA TRP A 69 -21.46 -6.61 16.24
C TRP A 69 -21.32 -7.30 14.87
N ARG A 70 -22.01 -6.79 13.84
CA ARG A 70 -21.89 -7.28 12.45
C ARG A 70 -20.49 -7.11 11.86
N LEU A 71 -19.66 -6.23 12.43
CA LEU A 71 -18.28 -6.01 11.99
C LEU A 71 -17.32 -7.12 12.40
N ILE A 72 -17.68 -7.97 13.36
CA ILE A 72 -16.80 -9.03 13.90
C ILE A 72 -16.37 -10.00 12.80
N ARG A 73 -17.33 -10.54 12.03
CA ARG A 73 -17.04 -11.54 10.99
C ARG A 73 -16.21 -10.95 9.84
N PRO A 74 -16.58 -9.79 9.26
CA PRO A 74 -15.73 -9.12 8.27
C PRO A 74 -14.32 -8.82 8.79
N ALA A 75 -14.19 -8.32 10.03
CA ALA A 75 -12.88 -8.04 10.61
C ALA A 75 -12.01 -9.30 10.74
N GLN A 76 -12.60 -10.42 11.21
CA GLN A 76 -11.87 -11.70 11.28
C GLN A 76 -11.39 -12.17 9.92
N VAL A 77 -12.23 -12.10 8.88
CA VAL A 77 -11.85 -12.50 7.52
C VAL A 77 -10.78 -11.57 6.95
N ALA A 78 -10.93 -10.26 7.16
CA ALA A 78 -9.99 -9.24 6.66
C ALA A 78 -8.59 -9.40 7.26
N ALA A 79 -8.46 -9.84 8.51
CA ALA A 79 -7.17 -10.06 9.18
C ALA A 79 -6.39 -11.26 8.63
N VAL A 80 -7.03 -12.23 7.96
CA VAL A 80 -6.34 -13.47 7.55
C VAL A 80 -5.26 -13.21 6.49
N ILE A 81 -5.60 -12.44 5.46
CA ILE A 81 -4.72 -12.23 4.31
C ILE A 81 -3.44 -11.45 4.69
N PRO A 82 -3.51 -10.27 5.34
CA PRO A 82 -2.31 -9.51 5.69
C PRO A 82 -1.43 -10.24 6.71
N VAL A 83 -1.99 -10.95 7.68
CA VAL A 83 -1.21 -11.80 8.59
C VAL A 83 -0.45 -12.87 7.81
N PHE A 84 -1.11 -13.58 6.90
CA PHE A 84 -0.46 -14.60 6.07
C PHE A 84 0.66 -14.02 5.19
N LEU A 85 0.39 -12.91 4.50
CA LEU A 85 1.39 -12.23 3.67
C LEU A 85 2.54 -11.67 4.52
N GLY A 86 2.25 -11.16 5.72
CA GLY A 86 3.24 -10.69 6.68
C GLY A 86 4.19 -11.81 7.11
N VAL A 87 3.67 -13.01 7.39
CA VAL A 87 4.51 -14.18 7.69
C VAL A 87 5.41 -14.52 6.51
N MET A 88 4.87 -14.63 5.29
CA MET A 88 5.66 -14.92 4.09
C MET A 88 6.80 -13.92 3.88
N LEU A 89 6.48 -12.63 4.05
CA LEU A 89 7.43 -11.53 3.94
C LEU A 89 8.58 -11.65 4.95
N THR A 90 8.33 -12.07 6.18
CA THR A 90 9.40 -12.26 7.19
C THR A 90 10.29 -13.48 6.94
N ILE A 91 9.80 -14.50 6.23
CA ILE A 91 10.56 -15.72 5.91
C ILE A 91 11.51 -15.49 4.74
N ASN A 92 11.01 -14.89 3.65
CA ASN A 92 11.80 -14.62 2.45
C ASN A 92 11.30 -13.36 1.74
N PHE A 93 11.77 -12.20 2.21
CA PHE A 93 11.37 -10.93 1.64
C PHE A 93 11.77 -10.79 0.16
N ASN A 94 12.96 -11.25 -0.24
CA ASN A 94 13.41 -11.13 -1.63
C ASN A 94 12.49 -11.88 -2.60
N GLY A 95 12.15 -13.13 -2.28
CA GLY A 95 11.20 -13.93 -3.06
C GLY A 95 9.80 -13.30 -3.09
N PHE A 96 9.33 -12.79 -1.95
CA PHE A 96 8.07 -12.04 -1.86
C PHE A 96 8.09 -10.78 -2.75
N PHE A 97 9.17 -10.01 -2.71
CA PHE A 97 9.33 -8.77 -3.48
C PHE A 97 9.31 -9.06 -4.98
N ILE A 98 10.03 -10.09 -5.44
CA ILE A 98 10.01 -10.52 -6.85
C ILE A 98 8.60 -10.96 -7.27
N ALA A 99 7.94 -11.79 -6.47
CA ALA A 99 6.59 -12.26 -6.77
C ALA A 99 5.58 -11.10 -6.82
N PHE A 100 5.68 -10.13 -5.91
CA PHE A 100 4.88 -8.91 -5.92
C PHE A 100 5.04 -8.13 -7.23
N HIS A 101 6.28 -7.95 -7.70
CA HIS A 101 6.55 -7.28 -8.97
C HIS A 101 5.99 -8.06 -10.16
N GLN A 102 6.15 -9.39 -10.19
CA GLN A 102 5.62 -10.22 -11.27
C GLN A 102 4.08 -10.24 -11.33
N VAL A 103 3.40 -10.05 -10.20
CA VAL A 103 1.94 -9.93 -10.16
C VAL A 103 1.47 -8.58 -10.73
N LEU A 104 2.20 -7.51 -10.47
CA LEU A 104 1.81 -6.14 -10.86
C LEU A 104 2.33 -5.72 -12.24
N PHE A 105 3.48 -6.23 -12.65
CA PHE A 105 4.18 -5.82 -13.86
C PHE A 105 4.40 -7.03 -14.78
N ARG A 106 4.15 -6.83 -16.08
CA ARG A 106 4.36 -7.86 -17.13
C ARG A 106 5.69 -7.70 -17.87
N ASN A 107 6.56 -6.85 -17.35
CA ASN A 107 7.88 -6.52 -17.88
C ASN A 107 8.96 -6.72 -16.80
N ASN A 108 10.21 -6.44 -17.16
CA ASN A 108 11.36 -6.50 -16.25
C ASN A 108 11.93 -5.10 -15.96
N ASP A 109 11.17 -4.03 -16.23
CA ASP A 109 11.65 -2.64 -16.14
C ASP A 109 11.95 -2.22 -14.68
N TRP A 110 11.49 -3.01 -13.71
CA TRP A 110 11.78 -2.88 -12.27
C TRP A 110 13.16 -3.39 -11.86
N LEU A 111 13.92 -4.02 -12.76
CA LEU A 111 15.31 -4.42 -12.53
C LEU A 111 16.25 -3.27 -12.88
N PHE A 112 16.52 -2.43 -11.89
CA PHE A 112 17.38 -1.26 -12.06
C PHE A 112 18.86 -1.63 -12.07
N ASP A 113 19.60 -0.98 -12.97
CA ASP A 113 21.06 -0.98 -12.97
C ASP A 113 21.54 0.17 -12.05
N PRO A 114 22.31 -0.09 -10.98
CA PRO A 114 22.80 0.96 -10.08
C PRO A 114 23.59 2.08 -10.75
N ASP A 115 24.22 1.84 -11.91
CA ASP A 115 24.99 2.84 -12.65
C ASP A 115 24.09 3.76 -13.50
N LEU A 116 22.95 3.24 -13.97
CA LEU A 116 21.99 4.00 -14.80
C LEU A 116 20.85 4.60 -13.96
N ASP A 117 20.43 3.89 -12.92
CA ASP A 117 19.30 4.17 -12.04
C ASP A 117 19.76 4.14 -10.57
N PRO A 118 20.62 5.08 -10.13
CA PRO A 118 21.20 5.09 -8.78
C PRO A 118 20.16 5.25 -7.65
N ILE A 119 18.91 5.54 -8.00
CA ILE A 119 17.78 5.56 -7.06
C ILE A 119 17.62 4.23 -6.31
N ILE A 120 18.00 3.08 -6.91
CA ILE A 120 17.96 1.77 -6.23
C ILE A 120 18.84 1.75 -4.97
N ASN A 121 19.92 2.53 -4.94
CA ASN A 121 20.79 2.64 -3.76
C ASN A 121 20.15 3.49 -2.65
N ALA A 122 19.25 4.40 -3.01
CA ALA A 122 18.51 5.24 -2.06
C ALA A 122 17.21 4.58 -1.58
N LEU A 123 16.63 3.69 -2.39
CA LEU A 123 15.43 2.90 -2.10
C LEU A 123 15.77 1.40 -2.19
N PRO A 124 16.64 0.87 -1.31
CA PRO A 124 16.96 -0.55 -1.32
C PRO A 124 15.74 -1.38 -0.95
N ASP A 125 15.79 -2.67 -1.22
CA ASP A 125 14.74 -3.63 -0.84
C ASP A 125 14.36 -3.54 0.65
N THR A 126 15.34 -3.36 1.54
CA THR A 126 15.11 -3.17 2.98
C THR A 126 14.23 -1.96 3.29
N PHE A 127 14.27 -0.88 2.52
CA PHE A 127 13.33 0.24 2.67
C PHE A 127 11.88 -0.23 2.44
N PHE A 128 11.65 -0.98 1.36
CA PHE A 128 10.34 -1.53 1.04
C PHE A 128 9.87 -2.57 2.05
N LEU A 129 10.77 -3.36 2.63
CA LEU A 129 10.45 -4.26 3.75
C LEU A 129 9.80 -3.49 4.90
N HIS A 130 10.40 -2.37 5.33
CA HIS A 130 9.83 -1.53 6.38
C HIS A 130 8.47 -0.93 5.97
N CYS A 131 8.31 -0.51 4.72
CA CYS A 131 7.03 -0.02 4.21
C CYS A 131 5.93 -1.08 4.27
N PHE A 132 6.21 -2.32 3.84
CA PHE A 132 5.25 -3.42 3.91
C PHE A 132 4.89 -3.78 5.35
N ILE A 133 5.88 -3.86 6.25
CA ILE A 133 5.64 -4.11 7.69
C ILE A 133 4.74 -3.02 8.26
N LEU A 134 5.06 -1.76 8.01
CA LEU A 134 4.26 -0.63 8.49
C LEU A 134 2.83 -0.70 7.95
N ALA A 135 2.65 -0.98 6.65
CA ALA A 135 1.34 -1.09 6.03
C ALA A 135 0.49 -2.22 6.66
N PHE A 136 1.07 -3.41 6.84
CA PHE A 136 0.37 -4.54 7.47
C PHE A 136 0.04 -4.24 8.94
N VAL A 137 0.95 -3.66 9.71
CA VAL A 137 0.68 -3.29 11.11
C VAL A 137 -0.46 -2.26 11.21
N LEU A 138 -0.44 -1.20 10.39
CA LEU A 138 -1.51 -0.21 10.39
C LEU A 138 -2.86 -0.82 9.97
N PHE A 139 -2.85 -1.71 8.98
CA PHE A 139 -4.03 -2.42 8.56
C PHE A 139 -4.60 -3.30 9.69
N GLU A 140 -3.77 -4.12 10.33
CA GLU A 140 -4.18 -4.99 11.43
C GLU A 140 -4.68 -4.20 12.64
N LEU A 141 -4.08 -3.04 12.95
CA LEU A 141 -4.57 -2.15 14.00
C LEU A 141 -5.97 -1.61 13.65
N GLY A 142 -6.21 -1.23 12.40
CA GLY A 142 -7.53 -0.79 11.93
C GLY A 142 -8.58 -1.89 12.02
N VAL A 143 -8.25 -3.11 11.58
CA VAL A 143 -9.12 -4.29 11.68
C VAL A 143 -9.38 -4.67 13.14
N GLY A 144 -8.35 -4.66 13.99
CA GLY A 144 -8.44 -4.91 15.42
C GLY A 144 -9.35 -3.90 16.12
N TRP A 145 -9.29 -2.63 15.74
CA TRP A 145 -10.21 -1.60 16.24
C TRP A 145 -11.67 -1.87 15.84
N LEU A 146 -11.93 -2.26 14.58
CA LEU A 146 -13.28 -2.64 14.12
C LEU A 146 -13.81 -3.87 14.88
N TYR A 147 -12.95 -4.87 15.10
CA TYR A 147 -13.29 -6.05 15.89
C TYR A 147 -13.65 -5.68 17.34
N TRP A 148 -12.83 -4.85 17.98
CA TRP A 148 -13.05 -4.38 19.35
C TRP A 148 -14.38 -3.63 19.48
N ARG A 149 -14.70 -2.72 18.54
CA ARG A 149 -16.00 -2.03 18.50
C ARG A 149 -17.16 -3.00 18.41
N GLY A 150 -17.07 -3.98 17.50
CA GLY A 150 -18.10 -4.99 17.33
C GLY A 150 -18.32 -5.84 18.59
N ARG A 151 -17.24 -6.20 19.30
CA ARG A 151 -17.34 -6.94 20.57
C ARG A 151 -17.97 -6.10 21.67
N HIS A 152 -17.62 -4.83 21.78
CA HIS A 152 -18.17 -3.94 22.80
C HIS A 152 -19.70 -3.78 22.66
N ALA A 153 -20.20 -3.69 21.42
CA ALA A 153 -21.64 -3.60 21.16
C ALA A 153 -22.44 -4.83 21.63
N ILE A 154 -21.85 -6.03 21.61
CA ILE A 154 -22.50 -7.24 22.14
C ILE A 154 -22.65 -7.16 23.67
N HIS A 155 -21.68 -6.60 24.37
CA HIS A 155 -21.71 -6.51 25.83
C HIS A 155 -22.67 -5.45 26.37
N GLN A 156 -23.19 -4.57 25.51
CA GLN A 156 -24.12 -3.50 25.87
C GLN A 156 -25.58 -3.79 25.49
N ALA A 157 -25.84 -4.88 24.76
CA ALA A 157 -27.16 -5.34 24.35
C ALA A 157 -27.71 -6.41 25.31
#